data_AF-A0A4U2ZWS5-F1
#
_entry.id   AF-A0A4U2ZWS5-F1
#
_cell.length_a   1.000
_cell.length_b   1.000
_cell.length_c   1.000
_cell.angle_alpha   90.00
_cell.angle_beta   90.00
_cell.angle_gamma   90.00
#
_symmetry.space_group_name_H-M   'P 1'
#
loop_
_entity.id
_entity.type
_entity.pdbx_description
1 polymer ?
#
loop_
_entity_poly.entity_id
_entity_poly.type
_entity_poly.pdbx_seq_one_letter_code
_entity_poly.pdbx_strand_id
1 'polypeptide(L)' 'MKAVTYQGPNQVQVKQVDDAKLEKKDDIIVKITSTAICGSDLHLYQGNMPLPQGYI' A
#
# COMPACT_ATOMS: atom_id res chain seq x y z
N MET A 1 11.13 1.60 -5.08
CA MET A 1 10.98 1.77 -3.61
C MET A 1 10.45 0.51 -2.93
N LYS A 2 10.49 0.42 -1.59
CA LYS A 2 9.84 -0.66 -0.82
C LYS A 2 8.42 -0.24 -0.44
N ALA A 3 7.45 -1.13 -0.58
CA ALA A 3 6.06 -0.90 -0.18
C ALA A 3 5.44 -2.15 0.45
N VAL A 4 4.52 -1.98 1.39
CA VAL A 4 3.64 -3.05 1.87
C VAL A 4 2.62 -3.33 0.76
N THR A 5 2.47 -4.59 0.38
CA THR A 5 1.60 -5.02 -0.72
C THR A 5 0.65 -6.10 -0.22
N TYR A 6 -0.59 -6.14 -0.71
CA TYR A 6 -1.58 -7.17 -0.35
C TYR A 6 -1.35 -8.47 -1.13
N GLN A 7 -1.39 -9.65 -0.48
CA GLN A 7 -1.27 -10.95 -1.16
C GLN A 7 -2.53 -11.81 -1.07
N GLY A 8 -3.48 -11.40 -0.24
CA GLY A 8 -4.67 -12.16 0.06
C GLY A 8 -5.06 -12.01 1.53
N PRO A 9 -6.18 -12.61 1.95
CA PRO A 9 -6.65 -12.54 3.33
C PRO A 9 -5.56 -13.00 4.30
N ASN A 10 -5.28 -12.14 5.27
CA ASN A 10 -4.26 -12.28 6.30
C ASN A 10 -2.82 -12.38 5.76
N GLN A 11 -2.57 -11.87 4.55
CA GLN A 11 -1.26 -11.96 3.91
C GLN A 11 -0.85 -10.61 3.30
N VAL A 12 0.21 -10.03 3.86
CA VAL A 12 0.88 -8.83 3.36
C VAL A 12 2.40 -9.02 3.34
N GLN A 13 3.09 -8.33 2.45
CA GLN A 13 4.51 -8.48 2.22
C GLN A 13 5.11 -7.15 1.77
N VAL A 14 6.31 -6.86 2.25
CA VAL A 14 7.12 -5.77 1.73
C VAL A 14 7.77 -6.22 0.42
N LYS A 15 7.44 -5.58 -0.70
CA LYS A 15 8.04 -5.85 -2.01
C LYS A 15 8.78 -4.62 -2.53
N GLN A 16 9.73 -4.86 -3.43
CA GLN A 16 10.32 -3.81 -4.24
C GLN A 16 9.36 -3.50 -5.40
N VAL A 17 9.04 -2.22 -5.57
CA VAL A 17 8.12 -1.70 -6.57
C VAL A 17 8.70 -0.46 -7.24
N ASP A 18 8.10 -0.02 -8.34
CA ASP A 18 8.52 1.20 -9.02
C ASP A 18 8.44 2.42 -8.10
N ASP A 19 9.33 3.38 -8.32
CA ASP A 19 9.25 4.66 -7.60
C ASP A 19 8.02 5.46 -8.05
N ALA A 20 7.41 6.19 -7.12
CA ALA A 20 6.27 7.05 -7.38
C ALA A 20 6.61 8.09 -8.47
N LYS A 21 5.61 8.42 -9.29
CA LYS A 21 5.71 9.39 -10.39
C LYS A 21 4.56 10.39 -10.25
N LEU A 22 4.79 11.61 -10.71
CA LEU A 22 3.74 12.62 -10.82
C LEU A 22 2.87 12.27 -12.02
N GLU A 23 1.55 12.17 -11.83
CA GLU A 23 0.59 11.91 -12.90
C GLU A 23 -0.12 13.21 -13.34
N LYS A 24 -0.35 14.10 -12.38
CA LYS A 24 -1.00 15.40 -12.57
C LYS A 24 -0.09 16.54 -12.13
N LYS A 25 -0.48 17.76 -12.50
CA LYS A 25 0.32 18.97 -12.24
C LYS A 25 0.36 19.37 -10.76
N ASP A 26 -0.62 18.90 -9.99
CA ASP A 26 -0.84 19.21 -8.59
C ASP A 26 -0.38 18.09 -7.64
N ASP A 27 0.22 17.02 -8.18
CA ASP A 27 0.78 15.94 -7.37
C ASP A 27 2.09 16.37 -6.69
N ILE A 28 2.39 15.76 -5.53
CA ILE A 28 3.68 15.86 -4.86
C ILE A 28 4.19 14.48 -4.46
N ILE A 29 5.51 14.29 -4.48
CA ILE A 29 6.15 13.08 -3.98
C ILE A 29 6.71 13.35 -2.58
N VAL A 30 6.30 12.55 -1.60
CA VAL A 30 6.72 12.68 -0.20
C VAL A 30 7.65 11.54 0.18
N LYS A 31 8.82 11.87 0.74
CA LYS A 31 9.68 10.89 1.41
C LYS A 31 9.10 10.58 2.79
N ILE A 32 8.44 9.43 2.91
CA ILE A 32 7.85 8.98 4.18
C ILE A 32 8.95 8.75 5.22
N THR A 33 8.86 9.46 6.35
CA THR A 33 9.74 9.27 7.52
C THR A 33 9.11 8.38 8.59
N SER A 34 7.78 8.40 8.69
CA SER A 34 6.99 7.58 9.60
C SER A 34 5.58 7.39 9.04
N THR A 35 5.02 6.22 9.28
CA THR A 35 3.63 5.87 8.98
C THR A 35 3.13 4.89 10.04
N ALA A 36 1.82 4.74 10.17
CA ALA A 36 1.20 3.89 11.19
C ALA A 36 0.30 2.84 10.55
N ILE A 37 0.00 1.80 11.33
CA ILE A 37 -1.06 0.84 11.03
C ILE A 37 -2.32 1.33 11.76
N CYS A 38 -3.41 1.48 11.02
CA CYS A 38 -4.70 1.88 11.54
C CYS A 38 -5.61 0.65 11.76
N GLY A 39 -6.59 0.75 12.65
CA GLY A 39 -7.60 -0.30 12.82
C GLY A 39 -8.39 -0.57 11.52
N SER A 40 -8.55 0.44 10.65
CA SER A 40 -9.21 0.29 9.35
C SER A 40 -8.46 -0.64 8.39
N ASP A 41 -7.15 -0.77 8.55
CA ASP A 41 -6.32 -1.64 7.69
C ASP A 41 -6.68 -3.11 7.90
N LEU A 42 -7.25 -3.46 9.06
CA LEU A 42 -7.75 -4.81 9.34
C LEU A 42 -8.87 -5.21 8.39
N HIS A 43 -9.70 -4.27 7.92
CA HIS A 43 -10.73 -4.58 6.93
C HIS A 43 -10.13 -5.04 5.60
N LEU A 44 -9.01 -4.45 5.18
CA LEU A 44 -8.26 -4.86 3.99
C LEU A 44 -7.51 -6.16 4.24
N TYR A 45 -6.77 -6.23 5.36
CA TYR A 45 -5.96 -7.39 5.73
C TYR A 45 -6.80 -8.66 5.83
N GLN A 46 -7.98 -8.63 6.44
CA GLN A 46 -8.86 -9.79 6.58
C GLN A 46 -9.57 -10.18 5.28
N GLY A 47 -9.47 -9.38 4.22
CA GLY A 47 -10.16 -9.62 2.95
C GLY A 47 -11.65 -9.25 2.98
N ASN A 48 -12.08 -8.35 3.87
CA ASN A 48 -13.47 -7.88 3.94
C ASN A 48 -13.81 -6.88 2.80
N MET A 49 -12.82 -6.49 2.00
CA MET A 49 -12.97 -5.72 0.77
C MET A 49 -12.24 -6.40 -0.39
N PRO A 50 -12.81 -6.39 -1.61
CA PRO A 50 -12.15 -6.98 -2.77
C PRO A 50 -10.95 -6.13 -3.18
N LEU A 51 -9.75 -6.70 -3.05
CA LEU A 51 -8.51 -6.11 -3.53
C LEU A 51 -7.77 -7.09 -4.46
N PRO A 52 -7.15 -6.59 -5.54
CA PRO A 52 -6.30 -7.41 -6.38
C PRO A 52 -5.02 -7.82 -5.62
N GLN A 53 -4.47 -8.98 -5.99
CA GLN A 53 -3.17 -9.40 -5.49
C GLN A 53 -2.10 -8.41 -5.95
N GLY A 54 -1.27 -7.94 -5.01
CA GLY A 54 -0.24 -6.94 -5.24
C GLY A 54 -0.72 -5.49 -5.11
N TYR A 55 -1.94 -5.24 -4.60
CA TYR A 55 -2.43 -3.90 -4.33
C TYR A 55 -1.52 -3.11 -3.38
N ILE A 56 -1.37 -1.80 -3.68
CA ILE A 56 -0.55 -0.78 -3.01
C ILE A 56 -1.34 0.52 -2.99
#